data_AF-A0A2U1ZWA3-F1
#
_entry.id   AF-A0A2U1ZWA3-F1
#
_cell.length_a   1.000
_cell.length_b   1.000
_cell.length_c   1.000
_cell.angle_alpha   90.00
_cell.angle_beta   90.00
_cell.angle_gamma   90.00
#
_symmetry.space_group_name_H-M   'P 1'
#
loop_
_entity.id
_entity.type
_entity.pdbx_description
1 polymer ?
#
loop_
_entity_poly.entity_id
_entity_poly.type
_entity_poly.pdbx_seq_one_letter_code
_entity_poly.pdbx_strand_id
1 'polypeptide(L)'
;MPRTWRASSFRYEITSHVATASTSAPTTIHPSRRLVGRAADPSFSLLTGVLPRSRCSPACSLVSSGPGGPRRACLCSRSGSRGEVPTAGRAVEAGGWSGRSTGASGADPPHDWRVRRGSAARTAPNAPLASASSCDARPVRDTESGARYLGLDLAWSARNASGIAVVDATGRLIDSATVISDDDVAAWLSPHLADLAVVAVDAPLVVPNATGSRPVERELTRAYRSADAGTYPSNRTNPLFDPPRGETLATRFGWRIGTARPSLDTSAAVVPAACIEVYPHPAMVGLFGLDRVIPYKPRSTRTIEDRRVSLGVLMAHLEALEPLALAGHPRWRAHRATLATASRPVDLKRLEDELDGIFCAHLAWLWGTGSTALRVWGDDVDGFIVAPDRADTPDRS
;
A
#
# COMPACT_ATOMS: atom_id res chain seq x y z
N MET A 1 14.19 23.21 17.21
CA MET A 1 15.21 22.80 16.21
C MET A 1 14.73 21.51 15.55
N PRO A 2 14.60 21.44 14.22
CA PRO A 2 14.16 20.23 13.55
C PRO A 2 15.29 19.18 13.55
N ARG A 3 14.99 17.95 13.98
CA ARG A 3 15.90 16.81 13.82
C ARG A 3 15.85 16.35 12.36
N THR A 4 16.93 16.61 11.62
CA THR A 4 17.08 16.09 10.26
C THR A 4 17.26 14.57 10.29
N TRP A 5 16.36 13.84 9.63
CA TRP A 5 16.54 12.41 9.40
C TRP A 5 17.71 12.22 8.43
N ARG A 6 18.88 11.80 8.94
CA ARG A 6 19.96 11.28 8.10
C ARG A 6 19.65 9.83 7.78
N ALA A 7 19.22 9.57 6.54
CA ALA A 7 19.22 8.22 5.98
C ALA A 7 20.67 7.72 5.95
N SER A 8 21.03 6.85 6.89
CA SER A 8 22.31 6.14 6.89
C SER A 8 22.21 5.01 5.89
N SER A 9 22.82 5.18 4.71
CA SER A 9 22.81 4.20 3.63
C SER A 9 23.65 2.97 3.97
N PHE A 10 23.05 2.01 4.68
CA PHE A 10 23.61 0.68 4.90
C PHE A 10 23.53 -0.14 3.62
N ARG A 11 24.67 -0.29 2.93
CA ARG A 11 24.84 -1.37 1.95
C ARG A 11 25.00 -2.69 2.71
N TYR A 12 23.99 -3.55 2.63
CA TYR A 12 24.15 -4.96 2.99
C TYR A 12 24.79 -5.71 1.81
N GLU A 13 26.08 -6.00 1.90
CA GLU A 13 26.66 -7.10 1.11
C GLU A 13 26.20 -8.43 1.72
N ILE A 14 25.37 -9.16 0.98
CA ILE A 14 25.02 -10.53 1.33
C ILE A 14 26.16 -11.44 0.87
N THR A 15 27.20 -11.58 1.68
CA THR A 15 28.21 -12.63 1.50
C THR A 15 27.64 -13.96 1.96
N SER A 16 27.32 -14.83 1.00
CA SER A 16 27.00 -16.23 1.29
C SER A 16 28.27 -16.94 1.78
N HIS A 17 28.25 -17.40 3.04
CA HIS A 17 29.27 -18.28 3.59
C HIS A 17 28.65 -19.61 3.98
N VAL A 18 29.01 -20.65 3.22
CA VAL A 18 28.71 -22.04 3.54
C VAL A 18 29.62 -22.44 4.70
N ALA A 19 29.04 -22.57 5.90
CA ALA A 19 29.76 -23.01 7.08
C ALA A 19 29.76 -24.55 7.17
N THR A 20 30.92 -25.16 6.92
CA THR A 20 31.21 -26.53 7.38
C THR A 20 31.64 -26.48 8.84
N ALA A 21 31.19 -27.45 9.65
CA ALA A 21 31.42 -27.46 11.09
C ALA A 21 32.83 -27.97 11.44
N SER A 22 33.49 -27.32 12.41
CA SER A 22 34.51 -27.96 13.25
C SER A 22 34.64 -27.24 14.60
N THR A 23 34.96 -28.00 15.65
CA THR A 23 34.97 -27.62 17.06
C THR A 23 36.31 -27.07 17.54
N SER A 24 36.32 -25.97 18.31
CA SER A 24 37.24 -25.74 19.46
C SER A 24 36.90 -24.46 20.25
N ALA A 25 37.44 -24.37 21.47
CA ALA A 25 37.04 -23.44 22.54
C ALA A 25 37.73 -22.04 22.45
N PRO A 26 37.31 -21.02 23.24
CA PRO A 26 37.67 -19.62 23.01
C PRO A 26 38.96 -19.16 23.70
N THR A 27 39.59 -18.11 23.15
CA THR A 27 40.67 -17.35 23.79
C THR A 27 40.42 -15.85 23.67
N THR A 28 40.49 -15.14 24.80
CA THR A 28 40.14 -13.72 24.95
C THR A 28 41.35 -12.80 24.72
N ILE A 29 41.33 -11.91 23.71
CA ILE A 29 42.25 -10.76 23.63
C ILE A 29 41.55 -9.51 23.05
N HIS A 30 41.44 -8.45 23.85
CA HIS A 30 41.49 -7.03 23.44
C HIS A 30 42.95 -6.56 23.63
N PRO A 31 43.49 -5.52 22.92
CA PRO A 31 42.86 -4.19 22.86
C PRO A 31 43.21 -3.26 21.66
N SER A 32 42.73 -2.01 21.78
CA SER A 32 43.42 -0.74 21.42
C SER A 32 43.16 -0.02 20.08
N ARG A 33 42.58 1.18 20.26
CA ARG A 33 42.45 2.38 19.41
C ARG A 33 43.51 2.62 18.32
N ARG A 34 43.06 3.25 17.21
CA ARG A 34 43.47 4.64 16.86
C ARG A 34 42.51 5.33 15.89
N LEU A 35 42.14 6.57 16.21
CA LEU A 35 41.64 7.56 15.24
C LEU A 35 42.83 8.20 14.52
N VAL A 36 42.71 8.38 13.20
CA VAL A 36 43.47 9.39 12.44
C VAL A 36 42.53 9.98 11.41
N GLY A 37 42.45 11.31 11.36
CA GLY A 37 41.74 12.03 10.30
C GLY A 37 42.64 13.10 9.69
N ARG A 38 42.50 13.31 8.38
CA ARG A 38 42.88 14.48 7.57
C ARG A 38 41.97 14.41 6.32
N ALA A 39 41.15 15.40 5.99
CA ALA A 39 41.42 16.80 5.65
C ALA A 39 41.95 16.99 4.22
N ALA A 40 41.44 18.04 3.55
CA ALA A 40 41.57 18.41 2.14
C ALA A 40 43.04 18.69 1.69
N ASP A 41 43.39 19.02 0.43
CA ASP A 41 42.66 19.79 -0.60
C ASP A 41 43.23 19.53 -2.04
N PRO A 42 43.14 20.36 -3.12
CA PRO A 42 42.86 19.83 -4.46
C PRO A 42 43.92 20.22 -5.54
N SER A 43 43.48 20.23 -6.81
CA SER A 43 44.09 20.87 -8.00
C SER A 43 44.97 19.99 -8.91
N PHE A 44 44.53 19.83 -10.17
CA PHE A 44 45.39 20.11 -11.33
C PHE A 44 44.56 20.41 -12.59
N SER A 45 45.08 21.26 -13.46
CA SER A 45 44.54 21.66 -14.77
C SER A 45 45.75 21.78 -15.71
N LEU A 46 45.74 21.39 -16.99
CA LEU A 46 45.26 22.17 -18.15
C LEU A 46 45.68 21.47 -19.46
N LEU A 47 44.94 21.71 -20.56
CA LEU A 47 45.40 21.77 -21.99
C LEU A 47 45.98 20.47 -22.65
N THR A 48 45.94 20.20 -23.97
CA THR A 48 45.49 20.82 -25.26
C THR A 48 44.90 19.71 -26.19
N GLY A 49 44.18 19.91 -27.31
CA GLY A 49 43.61 21.08 -27.99
C GLY A 49 43.08 20.75 -29.42
N VAL A 50 42.40 21.72 -30.08
CA VAL A 50 42.22 21.91 -31.56
C VAL A 50 41.42 20.83 -32.35
N LEU A 51 40.12 20.97 -32.71
CA LEU A 51 39.45 21.76 -33.80
C LEU A 51 39.51 21.13 -35.24
N PRO A 52 38.66 21.50 -36.25
CA PRO A 52 37.46 22.38 -36.29
C PRO A 52 36.26 21.98 -37.24
N ARG A 53 35.23 22.87 -37.31
CA ARG A 53 34.20 23.13 -38.37
C ARG A 53 32.93 22.23 -38.40
N SER A 54 31.72 22.71 -38.76
CA SER A 54 31.29 24.03 -39.29
C SER A 54 29.85 24.44 -38.85
N ARG A 55 29.52 25.73 -38.99
CA ARG A 55 28.24 26.39 -38.63
C ARG A 55 27.14 26.23 -39.71
N CYS A 56 25.86 26.47 -39.36
CA CYS A 56 25.12 27.67 -39.81
C CYS A 56 23.67 27.80 -39.27
N SER A 57 23.31 29.03 -38.90
CA SER A 57 21.95 29.63 -38.80
C SER A 57 22.09 31.05 -39.41
N PRO A 58 21.02 31.82 -39.76
CA PRO A 58 19.95 32.33 -38.86
C PRO A 58 18.55 32.07 -39.51
N ALA A 59 17.44 32.82 -39.40
CA ALA A 59 17.12 34.15 -38.83
C ALA A 59 15.61 34.30 -38.46
N CYS A 60 15.26 35.45 -37.85
CA CYS A 60 13.89 35.86 -37.52
C CYS A 60 13.20 36.67 -38.65
N SER A 61 11.87 36.77 -38.62
CA SER A 61 11.10 37.97 -39.00
C SER A 61 9.66 37.93 -38.45
N LEU A 62 9.12 39.09 -38.06
CA LEU A 62 7.76 39.34 -37.57
C LEU A 62 6.89 39.96 -38.66
N VAL A 63 5.61 39.57 -38.80
CA VAL A 63 4.50 40.42 -39.27
C VAL A 63 3.18 39.96 -38.61
N SER A 64 2.27 40.90 -38.32
CA SER A 64 0.99 40.69 -37.63
C SER A 64 -0.21 41.27 -38.41
N SER A 65 -1.31 40.52 -38.58
CA SER A 65 -2.70 41.03 -38.77
C SER A 65 -3.73 39.89 -38.94
N GLY A 66 -4.95 40.03 -38.39
CA GLY A 66 -6.14 39.19 -38.71
C GLY A 66 -7.20 40.00 -39.48
N PRO A 67 -8.52 39.75 -39.37
CA PRO A 67 -9.27 38.50 -39.13
C PRO A 67 -10.41 38.26 -40.19
N GLY A 68 -11.09 37.09 -40.16
CA GLY A 68 -12.40 36.89 -40.84
C GLY A 68 -12.52 35.67 -41.78
N GLY A 69 -13.67 34.96 -41.75
CA GLY A 69 -14.02 33.83 -42.66
C GLY A 69 -14.97 34.24 -43.80
N PRO A 70 -15.86 33.36 -44.34
CA PRO A 70 -16.04 31.92 -44.09
C PRO A 70 -16.32 31.05 -45.36
N ARG A 71 -16.52 29.73 -45.16
CA ARG A 71 -17.25 28.74 -46.03
C ARG A 71 -16.82 28.53 -47.50
N ARG A 72 -16.54 27.27 -47.84
CA ARG A 72 -17.31 26.50 -48.86
C ARG A 72 -17.06 25.00 -48.75
N ALA A 73 -18.12 24.22 -48.98
CA ALA A 73 -18.05 22.76 -49.13
C ALA A 73 -18.04 22.39 -50.61
N CYS A 74 -17.36 21.29 -50.96
CA CYS A 74 -17.54 20.58 -52.22
C CYS A 74 -17.66 19.09 -51.95
N LEU A 75 -18.82 18.50 -52.28
CA LEU A 75 -18.93 17.07 -52.54
C LEU A 75 -18.65 16.82 -54.02
N CYS A 76 -17.87 15.78 -54.31
CA CYS A 76 -17.95 14.89 -55.47
C CYS A 76 -16.93 13.77 -55.19
N SER A 77 -17.15 12.45 -55.17
CA SER A 77 -18.21 11.50 -55.54
C SER A 77 -17.61 10.44 -56.48
N ARG A 78 -17.53 9.18 -56.01
CA ARG A 78 -17.16 7.95 -56.78
C ARG A 78 -15.68 7.94 -57.25
N SER A 79 -15.03 6.80 -57.47
CA SER A 79 -15.47 5.39 -57.53
C SER A 79 -14.52 4.48 -56.72
N GLY A 80 -14.95 3.25 -56.41
CA GLY A 80 -14.20 2.36 -55.51
C GLY A 80 -13.26 1.37 -56.20
N SER A 81 -12.42 0.73 -55.39
CA SER A 81 -11.75 -0.54 -55.68
C SER A 81 -11.57 -1.32 -54.37
N ARG A 82 -11.49 -2.65 -54.46
CA ARG A 82 -11.26 -3.53 -53.30
C ARG A 82 -9.77 -3.43 -52.90
N GLY A 83 -9.49 -3.41 -51.61
CA GLY A 83 -8.13 -3.49 -51.06
C GLY A 83 -8.19 -3.80 -49.57
N GLU A 84 -7.46 -4.85 -49.15
CA GLU A 84 -7.38 -5.30 -47.76
C GLU A 84 -6.57 -4.32 -46.89
N VAL A 85 -6.96 -4.16 -45.63
CA VAL A 85 -6.11 -3.55 -44.59
C VAL A 85 -6.25 -4.37 -43.31
N PRO A 86 -5.15 -4.86 -42.71
CA PRO A 86 -5.21 -5.65 -41.48
C PRO A 86 -5.40 -4.76 -40.24
N THR A 87 -6.31 -5.15 -39.36
CA THR A 87 -6.49 -4.54 -38.05
C THR A 87 -5.60 -5.21 -37.00
N ALA A 88 -4.65 -4.46 -36.44
CA ALA A 88 -3.78 -4.93 -35.35
C ALA A 88 -3.79 -3.94 -34.17
N GLY A 89 -4.92 -3.86 -33.47
CA GLY A 89 -5.04 -3.16 -32.18
C GLY A 89 -4.99 -4.17 -31.03
N ARG A 90 -3.85 -4.30 -30.35
CA ARG A 90 -3.74 -5.15 -29.15
C ARG A 90 -4.48 -4.51 -27.98
N ALA A 91 -5.59 -5.13 -27.56
CA ALA A 91 -6.10 -4.94 -26.21
C ALA A 91 -5.18 -5.66 -25.20
N VAL A 92 -4.98 -5.07 -24.02
CA VAL A 92 -4.25 -5.70 -22.91
C VAL A 92 -5.30 -6.34 -22.00
N GLU A 93 -5.37 -7.67 -21.99
CA GLU A 93 -6.33 -8.41 -21.19
C GLU A 93 -5.97 -8.38 -19.69
N ALA A 94 -6.97 -8.12 -18.85
CA ALA A 94 -6.86 -8.33 -17.41
C ALA A 94 -6.88 -9.84 -17.11
N GLY A 95 -5.90 -10.34 -16.35
CA GLY A 95 -5.77 -11.76 -16.02
C GLY A 95 -6.85 -12.27 -15.06
N GLY A 96 -8.04 -12.58 -15.60
CA GLY A 96 -9.09 -13.31 -14.90
C GLY A 96 -8.84 -14.82 -14.94
N TRP A 97 -8.73 -15.44 -13.76
CA TRP A 97 -8.49 -16.89 -13.65
C TRP A 97 -9.80 -17.67 -13.84
N SER A 98 -9.97 -18.33 -14.99
CA SER A 98 -11.13 -19.17 -15.28
C SER A 98 -10.79 -20.66 -15.19
N GLY A 99 -11.33 -21.33 -14.17
CA GLY A 99 -11.27 -22.78 -14.03
C GLY A 99 -12.27 -23.45 -15.00
N ARG A 100 -11.78 -24.27 -15.92
CA ARG A 100 -12.64 -25.06 -16.83
C ARG A 100 -13.25 -26.25 -16.11
N SER A 101 -14.58 -26.37 -16.19
CA SER A 101 -15.31 -27.59 -15.93
C SER A 101 -15.34 -28.47 -17.20
N THR A 102 -15.12 -29.78 -17.03
CA THR A 102 -15.50 -30.82 -17.99
C THR A 102 -16.69 -31.56 -17.40
N GLY A 103 -17.83 -31.55 -18.08
CA GLY A 103 -19.11 -32.01 -17.53
C GLY A 103 -19.53 -33.43 -17.94
N ALA A 104 -20.68 -33.84 -17.42
CA ALA A 104 -21.53 -34.87 -18.02
C ALA A 104 -23.01 -34.61 -17.67
N SER A 105 -23.84 -34.78 -18.67
CA SER A 105 -25.32 -34.77 -18.72
C SER A 105 -26.11 -35.40 -17.56
N GLY A 106 -27.31 -34.88 -17.29
CA GLY A 106 -28.47 -35.73 -16.92
C GLY A 106 -29.54 -35.14 -15.99
N ALA A 107 -30.69 -34.77 -16.57
CA ALA A 107 -32.05 -34.76 -16.00
C ALA A 107 -32.41 -33.93 -14.73
N ASP A 108 -33.36 -33.01 -14.91
CA ASP A 108 -34.36 -32.54 -13.92
C ASP A 108 -35.21 -33.72 -13.38
N PRO A 109 -35.83 -33.68 -12.16
CA PRO A 109 -37.04 -32.87 -11.92
C PRO A 109 -37.21 -32.41 -10.42
N PRO A 110 -38.40 -32.09 -9.85
CA PRO A 110 -38.59 -30.74 -9.26
C PRO A 110 -39.18 -30.71 -7.82
N HIS A 111 -39.51 -29.48 -7.38
CA HIS A 111 -40.50 -29.09 -6.34
C HIS A 111 -40.10 -28.78 -4.87
N ASP A 112 -40.53 -27.58 -4.47
CA ASP A 112 -41.24 -27.18 -3.24
C ASP A 112 -40.78 -27.75 -1.88
N TRP A 113 -40.26 -26.88 -1.01
CA TRP A 113 -40.23 -27.12 0.43
C TRP A 113 -41.08 -26.06 1.18
N ARG A 114 -42.23 -26.51 1.70
CA ARG A 114 -43.03 -25.72 2.64
C ARG A 114 -42.59 -25.95 4.09
N VAL A 115 -42.68 -24.87 4.85
CA VAL A 115 -42.58 -24.86 6.32
C VAL A 115 -43.59 -25.79 6.97
N ARG A 116 -43.16 -26.64 7.92
CA ARG A 116 -43.99 -27.11 9.04
C ARG A 116 -43.20 -27.20 10.35
N ARG A 117 -43.83 -26.76 11.43
CA ARG A 117 -43.42 -27.02 12.83
C ARG A 117 -43.97 -28.38 13.29
N GLY A 118 -43.28 -29.04 14.21
CA GLY A 118 -43.77 -30.22 14.94
C GLY A 118 -42.90 -30.47 16.18
N SER A 119 -43.50 -30.80 17.32
CA SER A 119 -42.85 -30.90 18.63
C SER A 119 -43.04 -32.30 19.24
N ALA A 120 -42.06 -32.80 20.02
CA ALA A 120 -42.27 -33.41 21.36
C ALA A 120 -41.10 -34.30 21.85
N ALA A 121 -40.46 -33.83 22.93
CA ALA A 121 -39.96 -34.53 24.14
C ALA A 121 -39.59 -36.04 24.17
N ARG A 122 -38.47 -36.33 24.87
CA ARG A 122 -38.42 -37.20 26.08
C ARG A 122 -37.10 -36.99 26.88
N THR A 123 -37.05 -37.46 28.12
CA THR A 123 -36.24 -36.88 29.22
C THR A 123 -35.33 -37.86 29.99
N ALA A 124 -34.15 -37.35 30.40
CA ALA A 124 -33.39 -37.67 31.65
C ALA A 124 -32.76 -39.09 31.81
N PRO A 125 -31.82 -39.35 32.77
CA PRO A 125 -31.33 -38.49 33.87
C PRO A 125 -29.79 -38.41 34.18
N ASN A 126 -29.43 -37.32 34.88
CA ASN A 126 -28.37 -37.06 35.90
C ASN A 126 -27.11 -37.93 36.11
N ALA A 127 -25.95 -37.24 36.17
CA ALA A 127 -24.82 -37.45 37.10
C ALA A 127 -23.98 -36.13 37.22
N PRO A 128 -23.08 -35.94 38.22
CA PRO A 128 -23.08 -34.70 39.04
C PRO A 128 -22.07 -33.61 38.68
N LEU A 129 -22.32 -32.40 39.20
CA LEU A 129 -21.37 -31.28 39.24
C LEU A 129 -20.22 -31.55 40.23
N ALA A 130 -18.99 -31.24 39.80
CA ALA A 130 -17.84 -31.07 40.68
C ALA A 130 -17.23 -29.68 40.46
N SER A 131 -17.03 -28.95 41.56
CA SER A 131 -16.48 -27.60 41.56
C SER A 131 -14.97 -27.59 41.34
N ALA A 132 -14.49 -26.79 40.40
CA ALA A 132 -13.09 -26.36 40.35
C ALA A 132 -13.05 -24.83 40.18
N SER A 133 -12.56 -24.15 41.20
CA SER A 133 -12.29 -22.72 41.16
C SER A 133 -11.09 -22.47 40.24
N SER A 134 -11.31 -21.82 39.10
CA SER A 134 -10.26 -21.06 38.42
C SER A 134 -10.57 -19.59 38.61
N CYS A 135 -9.69 -18.90 39.33
CA CYS A 135 -9.66 -17.45 39.38
C CYS A 135 -9.66 -16.88 37.95
N ASP A 136 -10.68 -16.09 37.61
CA ASP A 136 -10.76 -15.34 36.36
C ASP A 136 -9.62 -14.32 36.30
N ALA A 137 -8.47 -14.76 35.80
CA ALA A 137 -7.40 -13.89 35.36
C ALA A 137 -7.82 -13.17 34.08
N ARG A 138 -8.79 -12.26 34.20
CA ARG A 138 -9.05 -11.25 33.17
C ARG A 138 -7.72 -10.55 32.89
N PRO A 139 -7.25 -10.50 31.62
CA PRO A 139 -6.04 -9.77 31.31
C PRO A 139 -6.23 -8.32 31.74
N VAL A 140 -5.29 -7.82 32.54
CA VAL A 140 -5.24 -6.41 32.93
C VAL A 140 -5.20 -5.61 31.64
N ARG A 141 -6.19 -4.71 31.48
CA ARG A 141 -6.16 -3.74 30.40
C ARG A 141 -5.15 -2.68 30.77
N ASP A 142 -3.93 -2.82 30.26
CA ASP A 142 -2.99 -1.70 30.13
C ASP A 142 -3.50 -0.77 29.03
N THR A 143 -4.69 -0.17 29.26
CA THR A 143 -5.20 0.93 28.45
C THR A 143 -4.50 2.20 28.89
N GLU A 144 -3.31 2.43 28.35
CA GLU A 144 -2.86 3.80 28.12
C GLU A 144 -3.85 4.43 27.14
N SER A 145 -4.78 5.23 27.67
CA SER A 145 -5.71 6.01 26.86
C SER A 145 -4.91 7.02 26.03
N GLY A 146 -4.85 6.79 24.73
CA GLY A 146 -4.09 7.58 23.78
C GLY A 146 -4.54 7.32 22.35
N ALA A 147 -4.33 8.30 21.48
CA ALA A 147 -4.74 8.25 20.08
C ALA A 147 -4.17 6.99 19.38
N ARG A 148 -5.04 6.31 18.62
CA ARG A 148 -4.70 5.14 17.80
C ARG A 148 -4.77 5.49 16.32
N TYR A 149 -3.91 4.86 15.54
CA TYR A 149 -3.82 5.08 14.09
C TYR A 149 -3.96 3.74 13.36
N LEU A 150 -4.90 3.68 12.43
CA LEU A 150 -5.33 2.47 11.74
C LEU A 150 -4.79 2.44 10.31
N GLY A 151 -4.26 1.30 9.89
CA GLY A 151 -3.93 0.98 8.51
C GLY A 151 -4.82 -0.11 7.93
N LEU A 152 -5.22 0.06 6.67
CA LEU A 152 -6.00 -0.90 5.90
C LEU A 152 -5.37 -1.10 4.50
N ASP A 153 -4.75 -2.27 4.26
CA ASP A 153 -4.56 -2.76 2.88
C ASP A 153 -5.89 -3.35 2.42
N LEU A 154 -6.73 -2.49 1.85
CA LEU A 154 -8.14 -2.78 1.63
C LEU A 154 -8.38 -3.37 0.24
N ALA A 155 -8.55 -4.69 0.18
CA ALA A 155 -8.93 -5.34 -1.06
C ALA A 155 -10.26 -4.77 -1.59
N TRP A 156 -10.29 -4.37 -2.86
CA TRP A 156 -11.43 -3.67 -3.47
C TRP A 156 -12.74 -4.49 -3.50
N SER A 157 -12.66 -5.81 -3.28
CA SER A 157 -13.82 -6.69 -3.14
C SER A 157 -13.84 -7.31 -1.75
N ALA A 158 -14.99 -7.23 -1.07
CA ALA A 158 -15.22 -7.84 0.25
C ALA A 158 -15.19 -9.39 0.27
N ARG A 159 -14.92 -10.04 -0.86
CA ARG A 159 -14.63 -11.48 -0.95
C ARG A 159 -13.15 -11.81 -0.72
N ASN A 160 -12.28 -10.79 -0.79
CA ASN A 160 -10.84 -10.95 -0.71
C ASN A 160 -10.32 -10.51 0.67
N ALA A 161 -9.30 -11.22 1.13
CA ALA A 161 -8.54 -10.85 2.32
C ALA A 161 -7.97 -9.42 2.21
N SER A 162 -8.00 -8.70 3.34
CA SER A 162 -7.50 -7.35 3.54
C SER A 162 -6.60 -7.32 4.77
N GLY A 163 -5.51 -6.58 4.70
CA GLY A 163 -4.59 -6.39 5.82
C GLY A 163 -5.08 -5.28 6.73
N ILE A 164 -5.01 -5.50 8.05
CA ILE A 164 -5.41 -4.51 9.04
C ILE A 164 -4.38 -4.44 10.16
N ALA A 165 -4.02 -3.23 10.60
CA ALA A 165 -3.08 -3.02 11.70
C ALA A 165 -3.36 -1.72 12.43
N VAL A 166 -3.03 -1.67 13.71
CA VAL A 166 -3.24 -0.47 14.53
C VAL A 166 -2.00 -0.18 15.38
N VAL A 167 -1.60 1.09 15.40
CA VAL A 167 -0.47 1.59 16.18
C VAL A 167 -0.93 2.59 17.24
N ASP A 168 -0.15 2.70 18.32
CA ASP A 168 -0.40 3.62 19.43
C ASP A 168 0.01 5.08 19.15
N ALA A 169 -0.12 5.94 20.15
CA ALA A 169 0.26 7.36 20.10
C ALA A 169 1.74 7.57 19.75
N THR A 170 2.61 6.63 20.11
CA THR A 170 4.06 6.65 19.86
C THR A 170 4.46 6.01 18.52
N GLY A 171 3.50 5.34 17.86
CA GLY A 171 3.66 4.68 16.57
C GLY A 171 3.96 3.18 16.66
N ARG A 172 3.90 2.58 17.84
CA ARG A 172 4.24 1.15 18.06
C ARG A 172 3.07 0.26 17.67
N LEU A 173 3.37 -0.89 17.07
CA LEU A 173 2.34 -1.87 16.70
C LEU A 173 1.63 -2.43 17.95
N ILE A 174 0.31 -2.24 18.01
CA ILE A 174 -0.55 -2.84 19.04
C ILE A 174 -0.98 -4.23 18.57
N ASP A 175 -1.65 -4.30 17.41
CA ASP A 175 -2.15 -5.55 16.82
C ASP A 175 -2.21 -5.44 15.28
N SER A 176 -2.18 -6.60 14.63
CA SER A 176 -2.42 -6.73 13.18
C SER A 176 -3.07 -8.08 12.83
N ALA A 177 -3.82 -8.09 11.74
CA ALA A 177 -4.52 -9.27 11.27
C ALA A 177 -4.74 -9.27 9.75
N THR A 178 -5.23 -10.41 9.26
CA THR A 178 -5.88 -10.51 7.95
C THR A 178 -7.38 -10.74 8.18
N VAL A 179 -8.23 -9.88 7.62
CA VAL A 179 -9.70 -9.95 7.70
C VAL A 179 -10.30 -10.09 6.30
N ILE A 180 -11.54 -10.56 6.15
CA ILE A 180 -12.15 -10.78 4.81
C ILE A 180 -13.30 -9.81 4.59
N SER A 181 -14.38 -9.97 5.36
CA SER A 181 -15.60 -9.18 5.24
C SER A 181 -15.52 -7.85 5.99
N ASP A 182 -16.41 -6.92 5.66
CA ASP A 182 -16.55 -5.64 6.37
C ASP A 182 -17.05 -5.84 7.82
N ASP A 183 -17.68 -6.98 8.11
CA ASP A 183 -18.07 -7.37 9.47
C ASP A 183 -16.88 -7.91 10.27
N ASP A 184 -15.94 -8.62 9.63
CA ASP A 184 -14.66 -8.99 10.27
C ASP A 184 -13.83 -7.74 10.60
N VAL A 185 -13.82 -6.75 9.70
CA VAL A 185 -13.22 -5.42 9.94
C VAL A 185 -13.87 -4.75 11.16
N ALA A 186 -15.21 -4.72 11.23
CA ALA A 186 -15.93 -4.12 12.36
C ALA A 186 -15.68 -4.86 13.69
N ALA A 187 -15.65 -6.19 13.66
CA ALA A 187 -15.39 -7.03 14.83
C ALA A 187 -13.96 -6.82 15.37
N TRP A 188 -12.96 -6.79 14.49
CA TRP A 188 -11.56 -6.54 14.87
C TRP A 188 -11.34 -5.09 15.36
N LEU A 189 -12.02 -4.10 14.77
CA LEU A 189 -11.88 -2.70 15.16
C LEU A 189 -12.56 -2.31 16.47
N SER A 190 -13.58 -3.06 16.90
CA SER A 190 -14.38 -2.79 18.11
C SER A 190 -13.56 -2.32 19.34
N PRO A 191 -12.47 -3.00 19.76
CA PRO A 191 -11.63 -2.56 20.89
C PRO A 191 -10.75 -1.32 20.64
N HIS A 192 -10.75 -0.72 19.45
CA HIS A 192 -9.95 0.44 19.06
C HIS A 192 -10.78 1.68 18.68
N LEU A 193 -12.05 1.51 18.26
CA LEU A 193 -12.87 2.57 17.66
C LEU A 193 -12.92 3.89 18.46
N ALA A 194 -12.98 3.83 19.80
CA ALA A 194 -13.10 5.00 20.66
C ALA A 194 -11.87 5.92 20.64
N ASP A 195 -10.69 5.38 20.33
CA ASP A 195 -9.41 6.09 20.38
C ASP A 195 -8.86 6.43 18.98
N LEU A 196 -9.56 6.08 17.88
CA LEU A 196 -9.06 6.26 16.52
C LEU A 196 -8.98 7.74 16.12
N ALA A 197 -7.76 8.21 15.82
CA ALA A 197 -7.50 9.57 15.34
C ALA A 197 -7.38 9.65 13.80
N VAL A 198 -6.72 8.67 13.18
CA VAL A 198 -6.57 8.58 11.71
C VAL A 198 -6.73 7.13 11.24
N VAL A 199 -7.35 6.98 10.07
CA VAL A 199 -7.43 5.75 9.29
C VAL A 199 -6.80 6.00 7.92
N ALA A 200 -5.77 5.24 7.57
CA ALA A 200 -5.16 5.23 6.24
C ALA A 200 -5.58 3.98 5.47
N VAL A 201 -6.10 4.18 4.25
CA VAL A 201 -6.69 3.12 3.41
C VAL A 201 -5.96 3.04 2.07
N ASP A 202 -5.39 1.89 1.74
CA ASP A 202 -4.93 1.56 0.37
C ASP A 202 -6.13 1.11 -0.50
N ALA A 203 -7.07 2.02 -0.68
CA ALA A 203 -8.16 1.90 -1.65
C ALA A 203 -8.76 3.28 -1.92
N PRO A 204 -9.37 3.50 -3.10
CA PRO A 204 -10.01 4.76 -3.41
C PRO A 204 -11.07 5.19 -2.38
N LEU A 205 -10.98 6.43 -1.90
CA LEU A 205 -11.99 7.05 -1.03
C LEU A 205 -12.92 7.98 -1.81
N VAL A 206 -12.37 8.77 -2.72
CA VAL A 206 -13.12 9.77 -3.51
C VAL A 206 -12.90 9.48 -5.00
N VAL A 207 -13.97 9.07 -5.67
CA VAL A 207 -13.97 8.69 -7.10
C VAL A 207 -15.12 9.42 -7.80
N PRO A 208 -14.93 10.66 -8.26
CA PRO A 208 -16.01 11.45 -8.89
C PRO A 208 -16.13 11.21 -10.40
N ASN A 209 -15.08 10.65 -11.03
CA ASN A 209 -15.00 10.46 -12.47
C ASN A 209 -15.74 9.19 -12.93
N ALA A 210 -16.55 9.34 -13.99
CA ALA A 210 -17.24 8.22 -14.63
C ALA A 210 -16.26 7.21 -15.24
N THR A 211 -15.22 7.68 -15.94
CA THR A 211 -14.24 6.84 -16.66
C THR A 211 -12.80 7.35 -16.46
N GLY A 212 -11.81 6.56 -16.91
CA GLY A 212 -10.40 6.96 -16.92
C GLY A 212 -9.72 6.93 -15.54
N SER A 213 -8.64 7.70 -15.40
CA SER A 213 -7.93 7.93 -14.13
C SER A 213 -8.34 9.26 -13.50
N ARG A 214 -8.40 9.32 -12.17
CA ARG A 214 -8.52 10.57 -11.39
C ARG A 214 -7.33 11.51 -11.65
N PRO A 215 -7.45 12.84 -11.43
CA PRO A 215 -6.33 13.76 -11.55
C PRO A 215 -5.11 13.35 -10.72
N VAL A 216 -5.34 12.99 -9.45
CA VAL A 216 -4.30 12.53 -8.53
C VAL A 216 -3.54 11.30 -9.03
N GLU A 217 -4.23 10.33 -9.62
CA GLU A 217 -3.61 9.10 -10.16
C GLU A 217 -2.66 9.42 -11.33
N ARG A 218 -3.10 10.30 -12.25
CA ARG A 218 -2.27 10.74 -13.38
C ARG A 218 -1.03 11.50 -12.89
N GLU A 219 -1.19 12.26 -11.82
CA GLU A 219 -0.14 13.06 -11.20
C GLU A 219 0.90 12.19 -10.47
N LEU A 220 0.45 11.32 -9.57
CA LEU A 220 1.31 10.40 -8.82
C LEU A 220 2.02 9.43 -9.77
N THR A 221 1.31 8.90 -10.78
CA THR A 221 1.91 8.09 -11.85
C THR A 221 2.96 8.85 -12.66
N ARG A 222 2.85 10.17 -12.83
CA ARG A 222 3.89 10.96 -13.51
C ARG A 222 5.14 11.07 -12.63
N ALA A 223 4.99 11.39 -11.35
CA ALA A 223 6.10 11.54 -10.41
C ALA A 223 6.83 10.22 -10.13
N TYR A 224 6.10 9.10 -10.09
CA TYR A 224 6.62 7.79 -9.68
C TYR A 224 6.85 6.79 -10.83
N ARG A 225 6.69 7.20 -12.10
CA ARG A 225 6.88 6.31 -13.26
C ARG A 225 8.24 5.64 -13.30
N SER A 226 9.31 6.38 -13.01
CA SER A 226 10.70 5.86 -13.00
C SER A 226 10.92 4.77 -11.94
N ALA A 227 10.09 4.76 -10.89
CA ALA A 227 10.14 3.79 -9.80
C ALA A 227 9.32 2.52 -10.04
N ASP A 228 8.60 2.43 -11.16
CA ASP A 228 7.52 1.46 -11.40
C ASP A 228 6.36 1.53 -10.39
N ALA A 229 6.20 2.64 -9.66
CA ALA A 229 5.15 2.85 -8.65
C ALA A 229 3.96 3.68 -9.18
N GLY A 230 3.51 3.39 -10.41
CA GLY A 230 2.32 4.02 -10.99
C GLY A 230 1.03 3.52 -10.33
N THR A 231 0.01 4.39 -10.26
CA THR A 231 -1.30 4.09 -9.66
C THR A 231 -2.23 3.37 -10.63
N TYR A 232 -3.16 2.58 -10.10
CA TYR A 232 -4.27 2.03 -10.87
C TYR A 232 -5.35 3.11 -11.16
N PRO A 233 -6.01 3.11 -12.34
CA PRO A 233 -7.11 4.03 -12.65
C PRO A 233 -8.41 3.68 -11.90
N SER A 234 -8.92 4.59 -11.09
CA SER A 234 -10.22 4.42 -10.40
C SER A 234 -11.29 5.27 -11.06
N ASN A 235 -12.46 4.69 -11.31
CA ASN A 235 -13.61 5.35 -11.95
C ASN A 235 -14.90 4.55 -11.72
N ARG A 236 -16.05 5.22 -11.82
CA ARG A 236 -17.37 4.65 -11.54
C ARG A 236 -17.84 3.59 -12.55
N THR A 237 -17.29 3.53 -13.77
CA THR A 237 -17.59 2.41 -14.68
C THR A 237 -16.99 1.07 -14.26
N ASN A 238 -16.08 1.05 -13.28
CA ASN A 238 -15.65 -0.18 -12.62
C ASN A 238 -16.55 -0.44 -11.39
N PRO A 239 -17.31 -1.56 -11.34
CA PRO A 239 -18.19 -1.87 -10.20
C PRO A 239 -17.48 -2.04 -8.85
N LEU A 240 -16.15 -2.19 -8.83
CA LEU A 240 -15.35 -2.19 -7.59
C LEU A 240 -15.19 -0.78 -6.98
N PHE A 241 -15.53 0.27 -7.74
CA PHE A 241 -15.39 1.67 -7.37
C PHE A 241 -16.71 2.46 -7.48
N ASP A 242 -17.86 1.77 -7.45
CA ASP A 242 -19.18 2.42 -7.41
C ASP A 242 -20.17 1.73 -6.46
N PRO A 243 -20.18 2.11 -5.16
CA PRO A 243 -19.17 2.90 -4.47
C PRO A 243 -17.87 2.11 -4.21
N PRO A 244 -16.70 2.78 -4.11
CA PRO A 244 -15.48 2.12 -3.71
C PRO A 244 -15.57 1.68 -2.24
N ARG A 245 -15.01 0.50 -1.93
CA ARG A 245 -15.10 -0.11 -0.58
C ARG A 245 -14.57 0.82 0.54
N GLY A 246 -13.60 1.68 0.24
CA GLY A 246 -13.08 2.66 1.19
C GLY A 246 -14.12 3.71 1.61
N GLU A 247 -14.89 4.26 0.65
CA GLU A 247 -16.03 5.16 0.90
C GLU A 247 -17.12 4.46 1.74
N THR A 248 -17.41 3.20 1.42
CA THR A 248 -18.38 2.37 2.15
C THR A 248 -17.98 2.16 3.62
N LEU A 249 -16.73 1.81 3.90
CA LEU A 249 -16.24 1.62 5.27
C LEU A 249 -16.19 2.95 6.03
N ALA A 250 -15.69 4.02 5.42
CA ALA A 250 -15.68 5.34 6.05
C ALA A 250 -17.10 5.80 6.43
N THR A 251 -18.08 5.61 5.55
CA THR A 251 -19.49 5.88 5.82
C THR A 251 -20.03 5.00 6.96
N ARG A 252 -19.73 3.69 6.95
CA ARG A 252 -20.17 2.72 7.98
C ARG A 252 -19.71 3.10 9.38
N PHE A 253 -18.48 3.59 9.52
CA PHE A 253 -17.89 3.97 10.81
C PHE A 253 -17.96 5.47 11.12
N GLY A 254 -18.57 6.27 10.24
CA GLY A 254 -18.65 7.73 10.37
C GLY A 254 -17.30 8.46 10.28
N TRP A 255 -16.28 7.86 9.68
CA TRP A 255 -14.97 8.48 9.54
C TRP A 255 -15.01 9.67 8.57
N ARG A 256 -14.29 10.74 8.92
CA ARG A 256 -14.23 11.96 8.11
C ARG A 256 -13.22 11.78 6.98
N ILE A 257 -13.68 11.39 5.80
CA ILE A 257 -12.87 11.46 4.58
C ILE A 257 -12.40 12.91 4.38
N GLY A 258 -11.09 13.09 4.20
CA GLY A 258 -10.56 14.33 3.62
C GLY A 258 -9.15 14.72 4.05
N THR A 259 -8.62 15.74 3.39
CA THR A 259 -7.24 16.22 3.50
C THR A 259 -6.92 16.99 4.79
N ALA A 260 -7.91 17.36 5.60
CA ALA A 260 -7.68 18.02 6.87
C ALA A 260 -7.13 17.03 7.93
N ARG A 261 -5.89 17.26 8.38
CA ARG A 261 -5.26 16.54 9.52
C ARG A 261 -6.13 16.63 10.79
N PRO A 262 -6.06 15.64 11.70
CA PRO A 262 -6.74 15.74 12.99
C PRO A 262 -6.21 16.94 13.78
N SER A 263 -7.07 17.57 14.59
CA SER A 263 -6.62 18.55 15.58
C SER A 263 -5.85 17.83 16.68
N LEU A 264 -4.72 18.41 17.11
CA LEU A 264 -4.01 17.99 18.32
C LEU A 264 -4.63 18.59 19.59
N ASP A 265 -5.60 19.50 19.44
CA ASP A 265 -6.37 20.07 20.56
C ASP A 265 -7.46 19.08 21.01
N THR A 266 -7.23 18.45 22.15
CA THR A 266 -8.11 17.46 22.78
C THR A 266 -9.25 18.09 23.60
N SER A 267 -9.40 19.42 23.60
CA SER A 267 -10.50 20.11 24.32
C SER A 267 -11.84 20.09 23.58
N ALA A 268 -11.85 19.67 22.31
CA ALA A 268 -13.05 19.59 21.48
C ALA A 268 -13.89 18.32 21.74
N ALA A 269 -15.17 18.37 21.38
CA ALA A 269 -16.06 17.21 21.34
C ALA A 269 -15.50 16.08 20.44
N VAL A 270 -15.95 14.84 20.65
CA VAL A 270 -15.50 13.63 19.91
C VAL A 270 -15.45 13.89 18.41
N VAL A 271 -14.25 14.10 17.88
CA VAL A 271 -14.02 14.37 16.45
C VAL A 271 -13.96 13.03 15.74
N PRO A 272 -14.70 12.82 14.63
CA PRO A 272 -14.58 11.60 13.85
C PRO A 272 -13.16 11.42 13.31
N ALA A 273 -12.65 10.19 13.36
CA ALA A 273 -11.33 9.83 12.85
C ALA A 273 -11.14 10.33 11.41
N ALA A 274 -10.00 10.93 11.11
CA ALA A 274 -9.67 11.37 9.76
C ALA A 274 -9.43 10.15 8.87
N CYS A 275 -10.15 10.01 7.77
CA CYS A 275 -9.94 8.93 6.79
C CYS A 275 -9.17 9.48 5.59
N ILE A 276 -8.00 8.90 5.31
CA ILE A 276 -7.13 9.28 4.20
C ILE A 276 -6.88 8.11 3.26
N GLU A 277 -6.88 8.41 1.97
CA GLU A 277 -6.41 7.49 0.95
C GLU A 277 -4.87 7.51 0.95
N VAL A 278 -4.24 6.34 0.95
CA VAL A 278 -2.78 6.19 0.83
C VAL A 278 -2.45 5.25 -0.32
N TYR A 279 -1.20 5.25 -0.78
CA TYR A 279 -0.73 4.29 -1.78
C TYR A 279 0.66 3.75 -1.38
N PRO A 280 0.74 2.50 -0.86
CA PRO A 280 1.96 1.94 -0.27
C PRO A 280 3.18 1.98 -1.17
N HIS A 281 3.06 1.67 -2.47
CA HIS A 281 4.23 1.58 -3.35
C HIS A 281 5.00 2.92 -3.49
N PRO A 282 4.39 4.07 -3.86
CA PRO A 282 5.03 5.39 -3.78
C PRO A 282 5.50 5.78 -2.38
N ALA A 283 4.75 5.40 -1.35
CA ALA A 283 5.11 5.71 0.03
C ALA A 283 6.38 4.98 0.49
N MET A 284 6.53 3.70 0.16
CA MET A 284 7.78 2.94 0.38
C MET A 284 8.93 3.54 -0.43
N VAL A 285 8.70 3.89 -1.71
CA VAL A 285 9.73 4.50 -2.57
C VAL A 285 10.24 5.82 -1.99
N GLY A 286 9.34 6.72 -1.56
CA GLY A 286 9.71 8.01 -0.98
C GLY A 286 10.34 7.90 0.41
N LEU A 287 9.72 7.14 1.34
CA LEU A 287 10.17 7.05 2.73
C LEU A 287 11.44 6.20 2.91
N PHE A 288 11.62 5.14 2.13
CA PHE A 288 12.83 4.29 2.19
C PHE A 288 13.92 4.74 1.20
N GLY A 289 13.68 5.76 0.38
CA GLY A 289 14.64 6.29 -0.59
C GLY A 289 15.01 5.29 -1.68
N LEU A 290 14.03 4.55 -2.20
CA LEU A 290 14.26 3.48 -3.19
C LEU A 290 14.29 4.03 -4.62
N ASP A 291 15.15 3.47 -5.47
CA ASP A 291 15.11 3.75 -6.91
C ASP A 291 13.78 3.27 -7.52
N ARG A 292 13.33 2.07 -7.13
CA ARG A 292 12.13 1.37 -7.64
C ARG A 292 11.37 0.65 -6.52
N VAL A 293 10.13 0.23 -6.79
CA VAL A 293 9.31 -0.57 -5.88
C VAL A 293 10.01 -1.88 -5.47
N ILE A 294 9.78 -2.31 -4.23
CA ILE A 294 10.08 -3.68 -3.79
C ILE A 294 9.13 -4.63 -4.55
N PRO A 295 9.60 -5.63 -5.30
CA PRO A 295 8.77 -6.38 -6.25
C PRO A 295 7.95 -7.53 -5.65
N TYR A 296 7.38 -7.36 -4.45
CA TYR A 296 6.71 -8.43 -3.68
C TYR A 296 5.30 -8.83 -4.18
N LYS A 297 4.51 -7.87 -4.68
CA LYS A 297 3.17 -8.13 -5.23
C LYS A 297 3.23 -9.18 -6.38
N PRO A 298 2.25 -10.09 -6.51
CA PRO A 298 2.31 -11.18 -7.49
C PRO A 298 2.28 -10.70 -8.95
N ARG A 299 3.07 -11.35 -9.81
CA ARG A 299 3.05 -11.23 -11.28
C ARG A 299 3.35 -12.60 -11.90
N SER A 300 2.88 -12.86 -13.12
CA SER A 300 3.13 -14.12 -13.85
C SER A 300 4.60 -14.45 -14.07
N THR A 301 5.48 -13.44 -14.03
CA THR A 301 6.93 -13.58 -14.18
C THR A 301 7.68 -13.76 -12.86
N ARG A 302 7.00 -13.84 -11.71
CA ARG A 302 7.60 -13.99 -10.38
C ARG A 302 7.28 -15.34 -9.79
N THR A 303 8.30 -16.08 -9.39
CA THR A 303 8.18 -17.32 -8.63
C THR A 303 7.77 -17.05 -7.17
N ILE A 304 7.47 -18.12 -6.43
CA ILE A 304 7.25 -18.04 -4.98
C ILE A 304 8.53 -17.55 -4.28
N GLU A 305 9.71 -17.96 -4.75
CA GLU A 305 10.99 -17.56 -4.16
C GLU A 305 11.29 -16.08 -4.40
N ASP A 306 11.06 -15.56 -5.61
CA ASP A 306 11.24 -14.12 -5.91
C ASP A 306 10.38 -13.25 -4.98
N ARG A 307 9.14 -13.68 -4.73
CA ARG A 307 8.23 -13.01 -3.78
C ARG A 307 8.71 -13.17 -2.34
N ARG A 308 9.20 -14.34 -1.93
CA ARG A 308 9.74 -14.59 -0.58
C ARG A 308 10.96 -13.72 -0.30
N VAL A 309 11.90 -13.60 -1.24
CA VAL A 309 13.04 -12.68 -1.15
C VAL A 309 12.56 -11.22 -1.06
N SER A 310 11.62 -10.82 -1.93
CA SER A 310 11.09 -9.45 -1.94
C SER A 310 10.33 -9.08 -0.66
N LEU A 311 9.55 -10.00 -0.09
CA LEU A 311 8.88 -9.83 1.20
C LEU A 311 9.90 -9.78 2.34
N GLY A 312 11.01 -10.52 2.26
CA GLY A 312 12.13 -10.40 3.20
C GLY A 312 12.77 -9.02 3.20
N VAL A 313 12.93 -8.40 2.02
CA VAL A 313 13.40 -7.01 1.87
C VAL A 313 12.38 -6.03 2.47
N LEU A 314 11.08 -6.18 2.18
CA LEU A 314 10.04 -5.36 2.78
C LEU A 314 10.04 -5.46 4.31
N MET A 315 10.10 -6.67 4.87
CA MET A 315 10.18 -6.88 6.32
C MET A 315 11.44 -6.23 6.93
N ALA A 316 12.58 -6.23 6.24
CA ALA A 316 13.77 -5.54 6.72
C ALA A 316 13.58 -4.01 6.79
N HIS A 317 12.93 -3.40 5.79
CA HIS A 317 12.59 -1.97 5.83
C HIS A 317 11.57 -1.64 6.92
N LEU A 318 10.52 -2.46 7.10
CA LEU A 318 9.52 -2.26 8.14
C LEU A 318 10.13 -2.42 9.55
N GLU A 319 11.01 -3.39 9.77
CA GLU A 319 11.67 -3.59 11.07
C GLU A 319 12.70 -2.48 11.38
N ALA A 320 13.21 -1.77 10.36
CA ALA A 320 14.05 -0.58 10.53
C ALA A 320 13.26 0.70 10.88
N LEU A 321 11.92 0.69 10.77
CA LEU A 321 11.06 1.77 11.27
C LEU A 321 10.90 1.64 12.80
N GLU A 322 11.90 2.12 13.55
CA GLU A 322 11.92 2.08 15.02
C GLU A 322 10.58 2.43 15.71
N PRO A 323 9.80 3.46 15.30
CA PRO A 323 8.50 3.72 15.91
C PRO A 323 7.57 2.50 15.99
N LEU A 324 7.59 1.60 15.00
CA LEU A 324 6.75 0.39 14.97
C LEU A 324 7.15 -0.68 16.00
N ALA A 325 8.39 -0.66 16.50
CA ALA A 325 8.94 -1.60 17.50
C ALA A 325 8.78 -3.11 17.18
N LEU A 326 8.79 -3.47 15.89
CA LEU A 326 8.34 -4.77 15.39
C LEU A 326 9.11 -5.99 15.93
N ALA A 327 10.43 -5.89 16.12
CA ALA A 327 11.26 -7.02 16.57
C ALA A 327 10.76 -7.65 17.90
N GLY A 328 10.19 -6.84 18.80
CA GLY A 328 9.61 -7.29 20.06
C GLY A 328 8.22 -7.91 19.95
N HIS A 329 7.50 -7.69 18.84
CA HIS A 329 6.08 -8.01 18.72
C HIS A 329 5.82 -9.50 18.42
N PRO A 330 4.91 -10.19 19.14
CA PRO A 330 4.63 -11.61 18.90
C PRO A 330 4.13 -11.91 17.48
N ARG A 331 3.29 -11.03 16.91
CA ARG A 331 2.74 -11.20 15.56
C ARG A 331 3.82 -11.08 14.50
N TRP A 332 4.77 -10.16 14.69
CA TRP A 332 5.94 -10.03 13.82
C TRP A 332 6.85 -11.27 13.81
N ARG A 333 7.06 -11.91 14.98
CA ARG A 333 7.76 -13.19 15.05
C ARG A 333 7.04 -14.29 14.26
N ALA A 334 5.70 -14.31 14.29
CA ALA A 334 4.91 -15.22 13.46
C ALA A 334 5.08 -14.92 11.96
N HIS A 335 5.13 -13.66 11.54
CA HIS A 335 5.43 -13.28 10.15
C HIS A 335 6.82 -13.73 9.70
N ARG A 336 7.86 -13.56 10.54
CA ARG A 336 9.22 -14.05 10.25
C ARG A 336 9.23 -15.58 10.06
N ALA A 337 8.50 -16.32 10.89
CA ALA A 337 8.33 -17.77 10.75
C ALA A 337 7.54 -18.16 9.48
N THR A 338 6.45 -17.45 9.17
CA THR A 338 5.70 -17.63 7.92
C THR A 338 6.59 -17.40 6.71
N LEU A 339 7.37 -16.33 6.66
CA LEU A 339 8.29 -16.05 5.56
C LEU A 339 9.33 -17.17 5.39
N ALA A 340 9.89 -17.68 6.48
CA ALA A 340 10.88 -18.76 6.44
C ALA A 340 10.32 -20.07 5.85
N THR A 341 9.04 -20.36 6.09
CA THR A 341 8.38 -21.65 5.78
C THR A 341 7.39 -21.61 4.61
N ALA A 342 7.07 -20.43 4.08
CA ALA A 342 6.07 -20.25 3.03
C ALA A 342 6.46 -20.97 1.73
N SER A 343 5.61 -21.92 1.34
CA SER A 343 5.79 -22.74 0.13
C SER A 343 4.65 -22.58 -0.88
N ARG A 344 3.59 -21.82 -0.55
CA ARG A 344 2.40 -21.63 -1.42
C ARG A 344 2.12 -20.14 -1.64
N PRO A 345 1.55 -19.75 -2.80
CA PRO A 345 1.24 -18.35 -3.09
C PRO A 345 0.31 -17.67 -2.07
N VAL A 346 -0.62 -18.44 -1.48
CA VAL A 346 -1.58 -17.97 -0.47
C VAL A 346 -0.93 -17.60 0.86
N ASP A 347 0.13 -18.30 1.26
CA ASP A 347 0.86 -18.02 2.50
C ASP A 347 1.57 -16.66 2.38
N LEU A 348 2.20 -16.43 1.22
CA LEU A 348 2.81 -15.14 0.89
C LEU A 348 1.79 -14.02 0.64
N LYS A 349 0.56 -14.31 0.17
CA LYS A 349 -0.50 -13.29 0.01
C LYS A 349 -1.00 -12.80 1.37
N ARG A 350 -1.27 -13.71 2.32
CA ARG A 350 -1.69 -13.32 3.68
C ARG A 350 -0.62 -12.50 4.40
N LEU A 351 0.66 -12.90 4.24
CA LEU A 351 1.79 -12.14 4.77
C LEU A 351 1.87 -10.75 4.11
N GLU A 352 1.85 -10.68 2.78
CA GLU A 352 1.83 -9.43 2.00
C GLU A 352 0.78 -8.44 2.51
N ASP A 353 -0.47 -8.90 2.64
CA ASP A 353 -1.60 -8.04 3.01
C ASP A 353 -1.38 -7.42 4.39
N GLU A 354 -0.99 -8.24 5.38
CA GLU A 354 -0.78 -7.75 6.74
C GLU A 354 0.45 -6.84 6.87
N LEU A 355 1.51 -7.07 6.09
CA LEU A 355 2.66 -6.14 6.01
C LEU A 355 2.27 -4.78 5.43
N ASP A 356 1.43 -4.76 4.39
CA ASP A 356 0.92 -3.52 3.79
C ASP A 356 -0.06 -2.81 4.73
N GLY A 357 -0.88 -3.56 5.50
CA GLY A 357 -1.70 -3.02 6.58
C GLY A 357 -0.87 -2.34 7.69
N ILE A 358 0.20 -3.00 8.16
CA ILE A 358 1.17 -2.43 9.13
C ILE A 358 1.79 -1.14 8.56
N PHE A 359 2.18 -1.14 7.28
CA PHE A 359 2.74 0.05 6.65
C PHE A 359 1.71 1.18 6.54
N CYS A 360 0.45 0.89 6.17
CA CYS A 360 -0.63 1.88 6.18
C CYS A 360 -0.84 2.48 7.58
N ALA A 361 -0.72 1.69 8.65
CA ALA A 361 -0.85 2.19 10.02
C ALA A 361 0.28 3.16 10.39
N HIS A 362 1.50 2.91 9.88
CA HIS A 362 2.61 3.85 9.98
C HIS A 362 2.31 5.17 9.23
N LEU A 363 1.71 5.11 8.04
CA LEU A 363 1.30 6.30 7.29
C LEU A 363 0.21 7.10 8.03
N ALA A 364 -0.76 6.42 8.64
CA ALA A 364 -1.79 7.05 9.47
C ALA A 364 -1.17 7.79 10.68
N TRP A 365 -0.19 7.17 11.36
CA TRP A 365 0.54 7.79 12.47
C TRP A 365 1.37 8.99 12.02
N LEU A 366 2.13 8.88 10.92
CA LEU A 366 2.87 10.01 10.34
C LEU A 366 1.94 11.18 9.97
N TRP A 367 0.75 10.87 9.42
CA TRP A 367 -0.23 11.90 9.08
C TRP A 367 -0.79 12.59 10.33
N GLY A 368 -1.24 11.81 11.31
CA GLY A 368 -1.87 12.30 12.53
C GLY A 368 -0.93 13.07 13.46
N THR A 369 0.35 12.70 13.50
CA THR A 369 1.39 13.41 14.28
C THR A 369 1.95 14.65 13.59
N GLY A 370 1.40 15.06 12.44
CA GLY A 370 1.84 16.27 11.75
C GLY A 370 3.14 16.13 10.94
N SER A 371 3.60 14.91 10.65
CA SER A 371 4.85 14.71 9.91
C SER A 371 4.80 15.36 8.52
N THR A 372 5.86 16.14 8.21
CA THR A 372 6.09 16.76 6.90
C THR A 372 6.61 15.77 5.86
N ALA A 373 6.87 14.51 6.23
CA ALA A 373 7.28 13.47 5.29
C ALA A 373 6.14 13.04 4.36
N LEU A 374 4.88 13.37 4.69
CA LEU A 374 3.70 13.10 3.87
C LEU A 374 3.00 14.40 3.46
N ARG A 375 2.53 14.44 2.22
CA ARG A 375 1.76 15.53 1.63
C ARG A 375 0.47 15.02 1.00
N VAL A 376 -0.39 15.95 0.63
CA VAL A 376 -1.53 15.70 -0.25
C VAL A 376 -1.06 15.75 -1.71
N TRP A 377 -1.59 14.83 -2.51
CA TRP A 377 -1.67 14.87 -3.97
C TRP A 377 -3.16 14.91 -4.33
N GLY A 378 -3.58 15.74 -5.28
CA GLY A 378 -5.02 15.98 -5.53
C GLY A 378 -5.71 16.82 -4.44
N ASP A 379 -7.03 16.67 -4.31
CA ASP A 379 -7.87 17.43 -3.39
C ASP A 379 -9.15 16.66 -2.97
N ASP A 380 -9.94 17.25 -2.07
CA ASP A 380 -11.16 16.63 -1.51
C ASP A 380 -12.33 16.51 -2.50
N VAL A 381 -12.26 17.14 -3.68
CA VAL A 381 -13.33 17.17 -4.69
C VAL A 381 -13.03 16.18 -5.82
N ASP A 382 -11.87 16.31 -6.46
CA ASP A 382 -11.42 15.47 -7.58
C ASP A 382 -10.77 14.15 -7.14
N GLY A 383 -10.54 14.01 -5.83
CA GLY A 383 -9.91 12.86 -5.19
C GLY A 383 -8.44 13.10 -4.87
N PHE A 384 -8.00 12.57 -3.73
CA PHE A 384 -6.67 12.78 -3.17
C PHE A 384 -5.98 11.48 -2.79
N ILE A 385 -4.65 11.53 -2.65
CA ILE A 385 -3.80 10.47 -2.09
C ILE A 385 -2.78 11.14 -1.17
N VAL A 386 -2.61 10.62 0.04
CA VAL A 386 -1.56 11.01 0.97
C VAL A 386 -0.33 10.12 0.73
N ALA A 387 0.75 10.76 0.32
CA ALA A 387 2.02 10.11 -0.02
C ALA A 387 3.18 11.08 0.24
N PRO A 388 4.44 10.61 0.40
CA PRO A 388 5.62 11.47 0.38
C PRO A 388 5.81 12.13 -0.99
N ASP A 389 6.74 13.08 -1.06
CA ASP A 389 7.41 13.40 -2.33
C ASP A 389 8.53 12.39 -2.59
N ARG A 390 8.89 12.18 -3.86
CA ARG A 390 10.14 11.49 -4.22
C ARG A 390 11.27 12.52 -4.18
N ALA A 391 12.43 12.16 -3.63
CA ALA A 391 13.60 13.05 -3.50
C ALA A 391 14.04 13.75 -4.81
N ASP A 392 13.76 13.13 -5.97
CA ASP A 392 14.09 13.66 -7.31
C ASP A 392 12.96 14.55 -7.91
N THR A 393 11.87 14.79 -7.18
CA THR A 393 10.72 15.56 -7.68
C THR A 393 11.09 17.05 -7.62
N PRO A 394 11.10 17.78 -8.76
CA PRO A 394 11.36 19.22 -8.73
C PRO A 394 10.30 19.91 -7.89
N ASP A 395 10.74 20.86 -7.07
CA ASP A 395 9.84 21.66 -6.24
C ASP A 395 8.83 22.39 -7.14
N ARG A 396 7.54 22.34 -6.79
CA ARG A 396 6.49 22.89 -7.63
C ARG A 396 6.20 24.33 -7.24
N SER A 397 6.81 25.25 -7.98
CA SER A 397 6.53 26.69 -7.99
C SER A 397 5.08 27.00 -8.35
#